data_AF-A0A7S0APB9-F1
#
_entry.id   AF-A0A7S0APB9-F1
#
_cell.length_a   1.000
_cell.length_b   1.000
_cell.length_c   1.000
_cell.angle_alpha   90.00
_cell.angle_beta   90.00
_cell.angle_gamma   90.00
#
_symmetry.space_group_name_H-M   'P 1'
#
loop_
_entity.id
_entity.type
_entity.pdbx_description
1 polymer ?
#
loop_
_entity_poly.entity_id
_entity_poly.type
_entity_poly.pdbx_seq_one_letter_code
_entity_poly.pdbx_strand_id
1 'polypeptide(L)'
;GAVPPELAVTWDAARGRLAGRLQAAREASGEPSLLLWLAWRLGWECGAVLRALHTAGISWGTYTDTMGIHCNAHVNNLIVKPPGVGQAATFLAALDFDMAFTRDGFLPAAASSQSGLGLDTWEGLLSFEAAMGMKTVLSGSDFASTGVANIAEVPKSHSVVEMAFRDTLVTAYEAARSGAGDMHPHHKSMREAAYDLIRLALCLTTHVPG
;
A
#
# COMPACT_ATOMS: atom_id res chain seq x y z
N GLY A 1 0.76 -1.65 21.94
CA GLY A 1 -0.56 -1.79 22.59
C GLY A 1 -0.59 -3.05 23.43
N ALA A 2 -1.48 -3.13 24.40
CA ALA A 2 -1.85 -4.42 24.98
C ALA A 2 -2.76 -5.16 24.00
N VAL A 3 -2.59 -6.48 23.85
CA VAL A 3 -3.47 -7.30 23.02
C VAL A 3 -4.81 -7.46 23.77
N PRO A 4 -5.97 -7.19 23.13
CA PRO A 4 -7.26 -7.41 23.76
C PRO A 4 -7.43 -8.88 24.21
N PRO A 5 -8.01 -9.16 25.40
CA PRO A 5 -8.14 -10.53 25.92
C PRO A 5 -8.83 -11.50 24.95
N GLU A 6 -9.83 -11.04 24.22
CA GLU A 6 -10.57 -11.80 23.20
C GLU A 6 -9.70 -12.18 21.99
N LEU A 7 -8.59 -11.47 21.75
CA LEU A 7 -7.63 -11.76 20.68
C LEU A 7 -6.41 -12.54 21.16
N ALA A 8 -6.26 -12.82 22.47
CA ALA A 8 -5.08 -13.46 23.04
C ALA A 8 -4.78 -14.83 22.40
N VAL A 9 -5.80 -15.67 22.20
CA VAL A 9 -5.66 -16.99 21.55
C VAL A 9 -5.16 -16.83 20.11
N THR A 10 -5.71 -15.87 19.37
CA THR A 10 -5.32 -15.60 17.98
C THR A 10 -3.88 -15.08 17.90
N TRP A 11 -3.52 -14.19 18.82
CA TRP A 11 -2.17 -13.65 18.98
C TRP A 11 -1.15 -14.75 19.26
N ASP A 12 -1.39 -15.58 20.27
CA ASP A 12 -0.46 -16.65 20.65
C ASP A 12 -0.27 -17.67 19.54
N ALA A 13 -1.35 -18.05 18.86
CA ALA A 13 -1.29 -18.95 17.72
C ALA A 13 -0.49 -18.35 16.55
N ALA A 14 -0.70 -17.08 16.22
CA ALA A 14 0.06 -16.39 15.17
C ALA A 14 1.54 -16.24 15.54
N ARG A 15 1.84 -15.88 16.79
CA ARG A 15 3.21 -15.78 17.31
C ARG A 15 3.94 -17.12 17.23
N GLY A 16 3.30 -18.20 17.66
CA GLY A 16 3.86 -19.55 17.60
C GLY A 16 4.17 -20.00 16.17
N ARG A 17 3.24 -19.80 15.23
CA ARG A 17 3.46 -20.10 13.81
C ARG A 17 4.57 -19.24 13.20
N LEU A 18 4.58 -17.93 13.48
CA LEU A 18 5.61 -17.03 12.99
C LEU A 18 7.00 -17.46 13.47
N ALA A 19 7.15 -17.74 14.77
CA ALA A 19 8.41 -18.21 15.33
C ALA A 19 8.90 -19.50 14.68
N GLY A 20 8.00 -20.46 14.42
CA GLY A 20 8.34 -21.71 13.74
C GLY A 20 8.66 -21.58 12.25
N ARG A 21 8.15 -20.54 11.58
CA ARG A 21 8.28 -20.35 10.13
C ARG A 21 9.41 -19.40 9.73
N LEU A 22 9.76 -18.44 10.59
CA LEU A 22 10.62 -17.32 10.20
C LEU A 22 11.99 -17.77 9.70
N GLN A 23 12.65 -18.70 10.40
CA GLN A 23 13.97 -19.18 10.00
C GLN A 23 13.92 -19.95 8.68
N ALA A 24 12.98 -20.89 8.54
CA ALA A 24 12.79 -21.65 7.31
C ALA A 24 12.41 -20.76 6.11
N ALA A 25 11.63 -19.69 6.34
CA ALA A 25 11.27 -18.73 5.31
C ALA A 25 12.49 -17.96 4.79
N ARG A 26 13.37 -17.51 5.69
CA ARG A 26 14.61 -16.82 5.35
C ARG A 26 15.58 -17.73 4.60
N GLU A 27 15.78 -18.96 5.08
CA GLU A 27 16.65 -19.95 4.42
C GLU A 27 16.15 -20.32 3.01
N ALA A 28 14.84 -20.51 2.84
CA ALA A 28 14.26 -20.89 1.56
C ALA A 28 14.22 -19.75 0.53
N SER A 29 14.20 -18.49 0.97
CA SER A 29 14.11 -17.31 0.10
C SER A 29 15.44 -16.59 -0.11
N GLY A 30 16.39 -16.74 0.83
CA GLY A 30 17.57 -15.89 0.92
C GLY A 30 17.31 -14.49 1.48
N GLU A 31 16.06 -14.18 1.86
CA GLU A 31 15.69 -12.85 2.31
C GLU A 31 16.18 -12.58 3.74
N PRO A 32 16.86 -11.45 3.99
CA PRO A 32 17.44 -11.19 5.29
C PRO A 32 16.40 -10.78 6.34
N SER A 33 15.25 -10.22 5.92
CA SER A 33 14.23 -9.65 6.80
C SER A 33 12.82 -9.84 6.24
N LEU A 34 11.96 -10.49 7.03
CA LEU A 34 10.53 -10.62 6.70
C LEU A 34 9.82 -9.27 6.62
N LEU A 35 10.18 -8.33 7.52
CA LEU A 35 9.53 -7.02 7.60
C LEU A 35 9.83 -6.17 6.36
N LEU A 36 11.11 -6.10 5.96
CA LEU A 36 11.51 -5.34 4.77
C LEU A 36 11.04 -6.02 3.48
N TRP A 37 11.05 -7.36 3.43
CA TRP A 37 10.46 -8.08 2.31
C TRP A 37 8.96 -7.79 2.19
N LEU A 38 8.21 -7.80 3.30
CA LEU A 38 6.79 -7.43 3.28
C LEU A 38 6.59 -5.97 2.83
N ALA A 39 7.41 -5.04 3.32
CA ALA A 39 7.40 -3.64 2.86
C ALA A 39 7.60 -3.57 1.34
N TRP A 40 8.60 -4.27 0.81
CA TRP A 40 8.83 -4.36 -0.63
C TRP A 40 7.61 -4.88 -1.36
N ARG A 41 7.01 -5.98 -0.89
CA ARG A 41 5.82 -6.57 -1.55
C ARG A 41 4.64 -5.60 -1.61
N LEU A 42 4.36 -4.91 -0.50
CA LEU A 42 3.25 -3.95 -0.45
C LEU A 42 3.50 -2.78 -1.41
N GLY A 43 4.69 -2.19 -1.39
CA GLY A 43 5.06 -1.09 -2.28
C GLY A 43 5.04 -1.51 -3.75
N TRP A 44 5.63 -2.66 -4.06
CA TRP A 44 5.64 -3.27 -5.40
C TRP A 44 4.23 -3.44 -5.95
N GLU A 45 3.31 -4.00 -5.16
CA GLU A 45 1.94 -4.23 -5.60
C GLU A 45 1.15 -2.93 -5.79
N CYS A 46 1.36 -1.90 -4.95
CA CYS A 46 0.81 -0.56 -5.20
C CYS A 46 1.27 -0.01 -6.57
N GLY A 47 2.55 -0.14 -6.88
CA GLY A 47 3.12 0.37 -8.14
C GLY A 47 2.63 -0.43 -9.35
N ALA A 48 2.50 -1.75 -9.20
CA ALA A 48 1.99 -2.63 -10.23
C ALA A 48 0.52 -2.35 -10.56
N VAL A 49 -0.32 -2.14 -9.53
CA VAL A 49 -1.73 -1.73 -9.70
C VAL A 49 -1.82 -0.42 -10.47
N LEU A 50 -1.11 0.62 -10.02
CA LEU A 50 -1.23 1.93 -10.63
C LEU A 50 -0.72 1.94 -12.08
N ARG A 51 0.41 1.26 -12.33
CA ARG A 51 0.92 1.05 -13.70
C ARG A 51 -0.11 0.35 -14.58
N ALA A 52 -0.80 -0.68 -14.07
CA ALA A 52 -1.80 -1.40 -14.84
C ALA A 52 -2.96 -0.49 -15.26
N LEU A 53 -3.49 0.33 -14.34
CA LEU A 53 -4.54 1.31 -14.63
C LEU A 53 -4.07 2.35 -15.65
N HIS A 54 -2.92 2.98 -15.41
CA HIS A 54 -2.39 4.04 -16.28
C HIS A 54 -2.07 3.52 -17.69
N THR A 55 -1.50 2.31 -17.78
CA THR A 55 -1.22 1.65 -19.07
C THR A 55 -2.51 1.33 -19.83
N ALA A 56 -3.59 1.03 -19.12
CA ALA A 56 -4.92 0.83 -19.70
C ALA A 56 -5.65 2.15 -20.04
N GLY A 57 -5.02 3.31 -19.79
CA GLY A 57 -5.65 4.62 -20.03
C GLY A 57 -6.74 4.95 -19.03
N ILE A 58 -6.62 4.46 -17.80
CA ILE A 58 -7.57 4.68 -16.69
C ILE A 58 -6.92 5.54 -15.61
N SER A 59 -7.58 6.63 -15.23
CA SER A 59 -7.36 7.33 -13.96
C SER A 59 -8.15 6.63 -12.87
N TRP A 60 -7.55 6.45 -11.70
CA TRP A 60 -8.24 5.83 -10.56
C TRP A 60 -9.20 6.81 -9.87
N GLY A 61 -9.03 8.12 -10.09
CA GLY A 61 -10.02 9.12 -9.68
C GLY A 61 -9.39 10.35 -9.07
N THR A 62 -8.50 11.02 -9.82
CA THR A 62 -8.12 12.39 -9.50
C THR A 62 -9.07 13.36 -10.20
N TYR A 63 -9.67 14.26 -9.42
CA TYR A 63 -10.56 15.28 -9.94
C TYR A 63 -10.53 16.51 -9.02
N THR A 64 -11.10 17.60 -9.52
CA THR A 64 -11.19 18.86 -8.79
C THR A 64 -12.64 19.30 -8.69
N ASP A 65 -13.04 19.78 -7.52
CA ASP A 65 -14.35 20.37 -7.30
C ASP A 65 -14.25 21.65 -6.44
N THR A 66 -15.38 22.17 -5.97
CA THR A 66 -15.42 23.37 -5.13
C THR A 66 -14.73 23.20 -3.76
N MET A 67 -14.48 21.97 -3.32
CA MET A 67 -13.81 21.65 -2.05
C MET A 67 -12.30 21.43 -2.23
N GLY A 68 -11.79 21.33 -3.46
CA GLY A 68 -10.37 21.25 -3.77
C GLY A 68 -10.02 20.10 -4.69
N ILE A 69 -8.83 19.53 -4.48
CA ILE A 69 -8.30 18.42 -5.26
C ILE A 69 -8.60 17.12 -4.50
N HIS A 70 -9.23 16.19 -5.18
CA HIS A 70 -9.48 14.85 -4.69
C HIS A 70 -8.64 13.86 -5.47
N CYS A 71 -8.20 12.80 -4.81
CA CYS A 71 -7.36 11.78 -5.42
C CYS A 71 -7.68 10.42 -4.81
N ASN A 72 -8.40 9.58 -5.56
CA ASN A 72 -8.77 8.24 -5.11
C ASN A 72 -7.62 7.21 -5.24
N ALA A 73 -6.54 7.58 -5.94
CA ALA A 73 -5.36 6.75 -6.16
C ALA A 73 -4.45 6.69 -4.92
N HIS A 74 -4.97 6.20 -3.79
CA HIS A 74 -4.24 6.14 -2.52
C HIS A 74 -4.33 4.77 -1.83
N VAL A 75 -3.39 4.50 -0.92
CA VAL A 75 -3.21 3.20 -0.26
C VAL A 75 -4.41 2.71 0.54
N ASN A 76 -5.30 3.61 0.99
CA ASN A 76 -6.50 3.22 1.74
C ASN A 76 -7.52 2.47 0.87
N ASN A 77 -7.41 2.58 -0.45
CA ASN A 77 -8.23 1.85 -1.42
C ASN A 77 -7.59 0.51 -1.83
N LEU A 78 -6.61 0.03 -1.06
CA LEU A 78 -5.98 -1.27 -1.22
C LEU A 78 -6.21 -2.09 0.05
N ILE A 79 -6.71 -3.32 -0.12
CA ILE A 79 -6.92 -4.24 1.00
C ILE A 79 -5.96 -5.42 0.94
N VAL A 80 -5.54 -5.90 2.11
CA VAL A 80 -4.84 -7.17 2.22
C VAL A 80 -5.84 -8.31 2.06
N LYS A 81 -5.66 -9.12 1.01
CA LYS A 81 -6.48 -10.30 0.74
C LYS A 81 -6.27 -11.38 1.81
N PRO A 82 -7.32 -12.13 2.19
CA PRO A 82 -7.16 -13.32 3.01
C PRO A 82 -6.20 -14.35 2.36
N PRO A 83 -5.52 -15.19 3.15
CA PRO A 83 -4.73 -16.28 2.61
C PRO A 83 -5.56 -17.18 1.68
N GLY A 84 -5.02 -17.52 0.50
CA GLY A 84 -5.66 -18.41 -0.47
C GLY A 84 -6.65 -17.73 -1.43
N VAL A 85 -6.85 -16.41 -1.35
CA VAL A 85 -7.74 -15.67 -2.26
C VAL A 85 -6.99 -15.08 -3.46
N GLY A 86 -7.52 -15.34 -4.66
CA GLY A 86 -6.99 -14.86 -5.94
C GLY A 86 -5.76 -15.64 -6.43
N GLN A 87 -5.05 -15.08 -7.41
CA GLN A 87 -3.78 -15.67 -7.85
C GLN A 87 -2.79 -15.71 -6.68
N ALA A 88 -2.08 -16.83 -6.55
CA ALA A 88 -1.22 -17.17 -5.42
C ALA A 88 -0.01 -16.24 -5.20
N ALA A 89 0.19 -15.24 -6.07
CA ALA A 89 1.26 -14.27 -5.97
C ALA A 89 0.92 -13.10 -5.04
N THR A 90 -0.14 -12.31 -5.30
CA THR A 90 -0.30 -10.98 -4.67
C THR A 90 -0.95 -10.96 -3.29
N PHE A 91 -0.62 -9.96 -2.47
CA PHE A 91 -1.25 -9.59 -1.19
C PHE A 91 -2.44 -8.65 -1.35
N LEU A 92 -2.34 -7.64 -2.19
CA LEU A 92 -3.26 -6.53 -2.28
C LEU A 92 -4.35 -6.77 -3.32
N ALA A 93 -5.52 -6.20 -3.06
CA ALA A 93 -6.57 -5.99 -4.04
C ALA A 93 -6.95 -4.51 -4.02
N ALA A 94 -6.98 -3.89 -5.20
CA ALA A 94 -7.47 -2.54 -5.39
C ALA A 94 -9.00 -2.52 -5.33
N LEU A 95 -9.55 -1.53 -4.64
CA LEU A 95 -10.97 -1.27 -4.48
C LEU A 95 -11.29 0.15 -4.96
N ASP A 96 -12.56 0.50 -4.85
CA ASP A 96 -13.05 1.88 -4.99
C ASP A 96 -12.74 2.50 -6.37
N PHE A 97 -13.47 2.02 -7.37
CA PHE A 97 -13.36 2.45 -8.77
C PHE A 97 -14.57 3.29 -9.21
N ASP A 98 -15.37 3.77 -8.28
CA ASP A 98 -16.58 4.57 -8.55
C ASP A 98 -16.25 5.90 -9.27
N MET A 99 -15.11 6.50 -8.92
CA MET A 99 -14.57 7.72 -9.50
C MET A 99 -13.52 7.48 -10.59
N ALA A 100 -13.31 6.22 -11.00
CA ALA A 100 -12.35 5.91 -12.05
C ALA A 100 -12.93 6.29 -13.43
N PHE A 101 -12.10 6.84 -14.30
CA PHE A 101 -12.51 7.23 -15.65
C PHE A 101 -11.38 7.01 -16.66
N THR A 102 -11.75 6.84 -17.92
CA THR A 102 -10.80 6.74 -19.04
C THR A 102 -10.44 8.10 -19.59
N ARG A 103 -9.44 8.15 -20.48
CA ARG A 103 -9.07 9.38 -21.21
C ARG A 103 -10.25 10.09 -21.87
N ASP A 104 -11.24 9.35 -22.37
CA ASP A 104 -12.43 9.93 -23.02
C ASP A 104 -13.36 10.65 -22.03
N GLY A 105 -13.32 10.27 -20.75
CA GLY A 105 -14.05 10.93 -19.66
C GLY A 105 -13.30 12.11 -19.04
N PHE A 106 -12.08 12.40 -19.48
CA PHE A 106 -11.28 13.48 -18.92
C PHE A 106 -11.80 14.85 -19.38
N LEU A 107 -12.00 15.77 -18.42
CA LEU A 107 -12.50 17.12 -18.66
C LEU A 107 -11.44 18.18 -18.26
N PRO A 108 -10.49 18.54 -19.15
CA PRO A 108 -9.44 19.52 -18.87
C PRO A 108 -9.95 20.84 -18.29
N ALA A 109 -11.07 21.34 -18.83
CA ALA A 109 -11.67 22.61 -18.42
C ALA A 109 -12.10 22.61 -16.94
N ALA A 110 -12.53 21.45 -16.42
CA ALA A 110 -12.93 21.31 -15.02
C ALA A 110 -11.74 21.44 -14.05
N ALA A 111 -10.52 21.14 -14.52
CA ALA A 111 -9.28 21.22 -13.74
C ALA A 111 -8.43 22.48 -14.02
N SER A 112 -8.93 23.40 -14.85
CA SER A 112 -8.21 24.60 -15.31
C SER A 112 -7.71 25.51 -14.17
N SER A 113 -8.44 25.56 -13.05
CA SER A 113 -8.05 26.30 -11.85
C SER A 113 -6.81 25.72 -11.14
N GLN A 114 -6.42 24.50 -11.49
CA GLN A 114 -5.26 23.77 -10.96
C GLN A 114 -4.20 23.48 -12.04
N SER A 115 -4.19 24.26 -13.13
CA SER A 115 -3.19 24.14 -14.22
C SER A 115 -1.75 24.27 -13.75
N GLY A 116 -1.49 25.04 -12.67
CA GLY A 116 -0.16 25.12 -12.03
C GLY A 116 0.35 23.78 -11.47
N LEU A 117 -0.54 22.80 -11.27
CA LEU A 117 -0.23 21.44 -10.85
C LEU A 117 -0.29 20.43 -12.01
N GLY A 118 -0.59 20.89 -13.23
CA GLY A 118 -0.68 20.06 -14.45
C GLY A 118 -1.95 19.21 -14.55
N LEU A 119 -2.95 19.42 -13.69
CA LEU A 119 -4.19 18.62 -13.66
C LEU A 119 -5.11 18.86 -14.85
N ASP A 120 -4.87 19.91 -15.64
CA ASP A 120 -5.54 20.22 -16.90
C ASP A 120 -5.03 19.38 -18.08
N THR A 121 -4.05 18.50 -17.85
CA THR A 121 -3.58 17.51 -18.84
C THR A 121 -3.80 16.10 -18.32
N TRP A 122 -4.03 15.16 -19.24
CA TRP A 122 -4.20 13.75 -18.88
C TRP A 122 -2.94 13.21 -18.21
N GLU A 123 -1.78 13.50 -18.79
CA GLU A 123 -0.48 13.06 -18.32
C GLU A 123 -0.10 13.68 -16.97
N GLY A 124 -0.44 14.95 -16.74
CA GLY A 124 -0.23 15.60 -15.45
C GLY A 124 -1.15 15.05 -14.36
N LEU A 125 -2.41 14.72 -14.69
CA LEU A 125 -3.33 14.05 -13.78
C LEU A 125 -2.83 12.67 -13.35
N LEU A 126 -2.41 11.83 -14.30
CA LEU A 126 -1.84 10.51 -13.96
C LEU A 126 -0.52 10.65 -13.16
N SER A 127 0.28 11.68 -13.47
CA SER A 127 1.49 11.99 -12.71
C SER A 127 1.18 12.40 -11.28
N PHE A 128 0.08 13.13 -11.07
CA PHE A 128 -0.40 13.51 -9.75
C PHE A 128 -0.84 12.30 -8.92
N GLU A 129 -1.62 11.38 -9.51
CA GLU A 129 -1.97 10.10 -8.86
C GLU A 129 -0.71 9.33 -8.44
N ALA A 130 0.26 9.23 -9.36
CA ALA A 130 1.50 8.50 -9.13
C ALA A 130 2.38 9.12 -8.04
N ALA A 131 2.49 10.45 -8.01
CA ALA A 131 3.32 11.15 -7.04
C ALA A 131 2.56 11.41 -5.74
N MET A 132 1.53 12.24 -5.80
CA MET A 132 0.82 12.73 -4.62
C MET A 132 -0.12 11.69 -4.02
N GLY A 133 -0.88 10.99 -4.86
CA GLY A 133 -1.86 9.99 -4.40
C GLY A 133 -1.21 8.78 -3.75
N MET A 134 -0.19 8.21 -4.40
CA MET A 134 0.39 6.94 -3.98
C MET A 134 1.77 7.09 -3.32
N LYS A 135 2.76 7.68 -4.03
CA LYS A 135 4.15 7.72 -3.56
C LYS A 135 4.30 8.48 -2.25
N THR A 136 3.74 9.69 -2.18
CA THR A 136 3.86 10.56 -1.02
C THR A 136 3.14 9.97 0.20
N VAL A 137 1.99 9.31 -0.01
CA VAL A 137 1.28 8.59 1.06
C VAL A 137 2.08 7.38 1.55
N LEU A 138 2.69 6.60 0.67
CA LEU A 138 3.61 5.51 1.05
C LEU A 138 4.82 6.02 1.86
N SER A 139 5.28 7.24 1.58
CA SER A 139 6.35 7.89 2.37
C SER A 139 5.87 8.48 3.72
N GLY A 140 4.58 8.34 4.03
CA GLY A 140 3.99 8.76 5.31
C GLY A 140 3.31 10.13 5.31
N SER A 141 2.97 10.69 4.14
CA SER A 141 2.14 11.89 4.07
C SER A 141 0.67 11.59 4.38
N ASP A 142 0.01 12.56 4.99
CA ASP A 142 -1.42 12.62 5.29
C ASP A 142 -2.26 13.18 4.13
N PHE A 143 -1.68 13.37 2.94
CA PHE A 143 -2.36 13.94 1.76
C PHE A 143 -3.64 13.16 1.35
N ALA A 144 -3.80 11.90 1.77
CA ALA A 144 -5.00 11.12 1.48
C ALA A 144 -6.25 11.78 2.10
N SER A 145 -7.10 12.37 1.26
CA SER A 145 -8.39 13.00 1.59
C SER A 145 -9.43 11.97 2.07
N THR A 146 -9.13 11.26 3.15
CA THR A 146 -9.97 10.15 3.66
C THR A 146 -10.66 10.51 4.97
N GLY A 147 -10.35 11.67 5.57
CA GLY A 147 -10.84 12.03 6.91
C GLY A 147 -10.35 11.09 8.02
N VAL A 148 -9.52 10.08 7.68
CA VAL A 148 -8.93 9.11 8.60
C VAL A 148 -7.44 9.40 8.67
N ALA A 149 -6.91 9.63 9.87
CA ALA A 149 -5.49 9.84 10.07
C ALA A 149 -4.73 8.54 9.70
N ASN A 150 -3.89 8.61 8.66
CA ASN A 150 -2.96 7.54 8.28
C ASN A 150 -1.70 7.51 9.17
N ILE A 151 -1.87 7.76 10.48
CA ILE A 151 -0.74 7.92 11.39
C ILE A 151 -0.82 6.85 12.47
N ALA A 152 0.11 5.90 12.39
CA ALA A 152 0.50 5.09 13.53
C ALA A 152 1.65 5.81 14.24
N GLU A 153 1.49 6.13 15.53
CA GLU A 153 2.59 6.70 16.30
C GLU A 153 3.73 5.68 16.41
N VAL A 154 4.87 6.01 15.81
CA VAL A 154 6.08 5.21 15.92
C VAL A 154 6.93 5.75 17.08
N PRO A 155 7.35 4.90 18.04
CA PRO A 155 8.26 5.33 19.09
C PRO A 155 9.54 5.94 18.49
N LYS A 156 10.06 7.02 19.07
CA LYS A 156 11.30 7.66 18.60
C LYS A 156 12.49 6.71 18.47
N SER A 157 12.53 5.65 19.29
CA SER A 157 13.54 4.58 19.22
C SER A 157 13.51 3.76 17.93
N HIS A 158 12.42 3.84 17.16
CA HIS A 158 12.19 3.09 15.93
C HIS A 158 12.17 3.98 14.68
N SER A 159 12.51 5.27 14.79
CA SER A 159 12.48 6.22 13.65
C SER A 159 13.35 5.77 12.48
N VAL A 160 14.52 5.18 12.74
CA VAL A 160 15.40 4.63 11.69
C VAL A 160 14.75 3.44 10.99
N VAL A 161 14.03 2.59 11.73
CA VAL A 161 13.31 1.44 11.17
C VAL A 161 12.13 1.92 10.33
N GLU A 162 11.40 2.93 10.80
CA GLU A 162 10.31 3.57 10.07
C GLU A 162 10.79 4.17 8.75
N MET A 163 11.90 4.91 8.75
CA MET A 163 12.51 5.44 7.53
C MET A 163 12.89 4.32 6.56
N ALA A 164 13.61 3.30 7.03
CA ALA A 164 13.98 2.16 6.19
C ALA A 164 12.75 1.44 5.60
N PHE A 165 11.67 1.31 6.37
CA PHE A 165 10.42 0.70 5.91
C PHE A 165 9.76 1.52 4.81
N ARG A 166 9.66 2.84 5.00
CA ARG A 166 9.09 3.79 4.01
C ARG A 166 9.93 3.87 2.74
N ASP A 167 11.25 3.94 2.86
CA ASP A 167 12.15 3.94 1.72
C ASP A 167 12.02 2.64 0.91
N THR A 168 11.87 1.50 1.60
CA THR A 168 11.66 0.20 0.94
C THR A 168 10.33 0.17 0.19
N LEU A 169 9.24 0.65 0.79
CA LEU A 169 7.92 0.78 0.15
C LEU A 169 7.99 1.63 -1.12
N VAL A 170 8.56 2.83 -1.01
CA VAL A 170 8.66 3.79 -2.12
C VAL A 170 9.55 3.24 -3.23
N THR A 171 10.71 2.67 -2.89
CA THR A 171 11.63 2.08 -3.87
C THR A 171 10.94 0.95 -4.66
N ALA A 172 10.26 0.04 -3.96
CA ALA A 172 9.53 -1.06 -4.59
C ALA A 172 8.38 -0.56 -5.47
N TYR A 173 7.65 0.46 -4.99
CA TYR A 173 6.60 1.14 -5.74
C TYR A 173 7.12 1.74 -7.04
N GLU A 174 8.23 2.47 -7.01
CA GLU A 174 8.80 3.10 -8.21
C GLU A 174 9.32 2.06 -9.20
N ALA A 175 9.99 1.02 -8.70
CA ALA A 175 10.48 -0.09 -9.52
C ALA A 175 9.30 -0.78 -10.24
N ALA A 176 8.25 -1.13 -9.51
CA ALA A 176 7.06 -1.70 -10.11
C ALA A 176 6.39 -0.71 -11.06
N ARG A 177 6.15 0.54 -10.68
CA ARG A 177 5.44 1.50 -11.53
C ARG A 177 6.16 1.75 -12.86
N SER A 178 7.49 1.77 -12.85
CA SER A 178 8.32 2.00 -14.05
C SER A 178 8.48 0.78 -14.96
N GLY A 179 8.06 -0.41 -14.53
CA GLY A 179 8.26 -1.62 -15.34
C GLY A 179 9.58 -2.36 -15.07
N ALA A 180 10.31 -1.99 -14.01
CA ALA A 180 11.55 -2.66 -13.66
C ALA A 180 11.31 -4.13 -13.23
N GLY A 181 12.40 -4.90 -13.10
CA GLY A 181 12.36 -6.27 -12.60
C GLY A 181 12.14 -6.34 -11.08
N ASP A 182 11.46 -7.39 -10.63
CA ASP A 182 11.17 -7.63 -9.22
C ASP A 182 12.38 -8.23 -8.50
N MET A 183 13.07 -7.43 -7.69
CA MET A 183 14.28 -7.86 -6.98
C MET A 183 13.99 -8.78 -5.80
N HIS A 184 12.78 -8.71 -5.23
CA HIS A 184 12.36 -9.48 -4.06
C HIS A 184 11.03 -10.18 -4.37
N PRO A 185 11.05 -11.18 -5.27
CA PRO A 185 9.85 -11.81 -5.79
C PRO A 185 9.06 -12.54 -4.70
N HIS A 186 7.87 -13.02 -5.07
CA HIS A 186 7.04 -13.79 -4.15
C HIS A 186 7.68 -15.13 -3.80
N HIS A 187 7.84 -15.36 -2.49
CA HIS A 187 8.18 -16.65 -1.91
C HIS A 187 7.01 -17.14 -1.05
N LYS A 188 6.56 -18.38 -1.26
CA LYS A 188 5.43 -18.97 -0.51
C LYS A 188 5.68 -18.94 1.00
N SER A 189 6.88 -19.33 1.43
CA SER A 189 7.26 -19.37 2.86
C SER A 189 7.28 -17.98 3.49
N MET A 190 7.84 -16.98 2.80
CA MET A 190 7.82 -15.59 3.24
C MET A 190 6.39 -15.05 3.31
N ARG A 191 5.55 -15.39 2.33
CA ARG A 191 4.14 -15.00 2.31
C ARG A 191 3.36 -15.55 3.49
N GLU A 192 3.52 -16.84 3.79
CA GLU A 192 2.86 -17.47 4.94
C GLU A 192 3.30 -16.84 6.26
N ALA A 193 4.60 -16.58 6.43
CA ALA A 193 5.13 -15.89 7.61
C ALA A 193 4.63 -14.44 7.69
N ALA A 194 4.56 -13.73 6.56
CA ALA A 194 4.06 -12.35 6.50
C ALA A 194 2.59 -12.26 6.89
N TYR A 195 1.76 -13.23 6.54
CA TYR A 195 0.37 -13.26 7.01
C TYR A 195 0.25 -13.43 8.52
N ASP A 196 1.13 -14.23 9.16
CA ASP A 196 1.16 -14.30 10.62
C ASP A 196 1.62 -12.95 11.22
N LEU A 197 2.60 -12.27 10.63
CA LEU A 197 3.03 -10.92 11.03
C LEU A 197 1.90 -9.87 10.91
N ILE A 198 1.20 -9.84 9.78
CA ILE A 198 0.04 -8.97 9.55
C ILE A 198 -1.04 -9.24 10.59
N ARG A 199 -1.30 -10.51 10.91
CA ARG A 199 -2.29 -10.89 11.92
C ARG A 199 -1.91 -10.39 13.31
N LEU A 200 -0.63 -10.47 13.68
CA LEU A 200 -0.13 -9.89 14.93
C LEU A 200 -0.32 -8.37 14.94
N ALA A 201 0.03 -7.68 13.85
CA ALA A 201 -0.16 -6.23 13.73
C ALA A 201 -1.64 -5.86 13.92
N LEU A 202 -2.55 -6.56 13.24
CA LEU A 202 -4.00 -6.35 13.38
C LEU A 202 -4.47 -6.56 14.83
N CYS A 203 -4.03 -7.62 15.51
CA CYS A 203 -4.42 -7.86 16.91
C CYS A 203 -3.97 -6.74 17.87
N LEU A 204 -2.89 -6.01 17.54
CA LEU A 204 -2.40 -4.88 18.33
C LEU A 204 -3.10 -3.56 18.00
N THR A 205 -3.71 -3.45 16.82
CA THR A 205 -4.30 -2.20 16.31
C THR A 205 -5.82 -2.22 16.24
N THR A 206 -6.47 -3.39 16.34
CA THR A 206 -7.91 -3.46 16.60
C THR A 206 -8.20 -2.99 18.01
N HIS A 207 -8.47 -1.69 18.15
CA HIS A 207 -9.36 -1.21 19.17
C HIS A 207 -10.78 -1.40 18.63
N VAL A 208 -11.52 -2.36 19.17
CA VAL A 208 -12.98 -2.39 19.04
C VAL A 208 -13.52 -1.76 20.31
N PRO A 209 -13.77 -0.43 20.35
CA PRO A 209 -14.78 0.06 21.27
C PRO A 209 -16.09 -0.63 20.88
N GLY A 210 -16.59 -1.49 21.76
CA GLY A 210 -17.95 -2.03 21.66
C GLY A 210 -18.99 -0.94 21.79
#